data_AF-A0A624WFS5-F1
#
_entry.id   AF-A0A624WFS5-F1
#
_cell.length_a   1.000
_cell.length_b   1.000
_cell.length_c   1.000
_cell.angle_alpha   90.00
_cell.angle_beta   90.00
_cell.angle_gamma   90.00
#
_symmetry.space_group_name_H-M   'P 1'
#
loop_
_entity.id
_entity.type
_entity.pdbx_description
1 polymer ?
#
loop_
_entity_poly.entity_id
_entity_poly.type
_entity_poly.pdbx_seq_one_letter_code
_entity_poly.pdbx_strand_id
1 'polypeptide(L)'
;MKLSAGRKTLLAGLIATMCSTVTSGILAAPASVVADNEKPNVLLVIMDDLGTGQLDFTLNNLDKKALRQRSVPARYQGDLDNMIDAAQRAMPNVAQLAQNGVKMTNAFVAHPVCGPSRAGIYTGRYPTSFGTYSNDDAIKGIPLDIKLLPALFQENGYATANIGKWHNSRIDKKNYVADDVKTRDYHDNMISVSEPGYEPEKRGFDYSYSYYASGAALWNSPAIWRNSQNISAPGYLTHHLTEETLKFIERAGQKPFFISLAYSVPHIPLEQASPAKYMDRFNTGNVEADKYFAAINAAD
;
A
#
# COMPACT_ATOMS: atom_id res chain seq x y z
N MET A 1 -7.32 20.66 10.70
CA MET A 1 -8.76 20.56 11.01
C MET A 1 -8.92 19.56 12.14
N LYS A 2 -9.41 19.97 13.32
CA LYS A 2 -9.54 19.09 14.49
C LYS A 2 -10.68 18.09 14.21
N LEU A 3 -10.35 16.81 14.05
CA LEU A 3 -11.33 15.73 14.03
C LEU A 3 -12.05 15.71 15.38
N SER A 4 -13.38 15.78 15.34
CA SER A 4 -14.26 15.68 16.51
C SER A 4 -14.07 14.32 17.19
N ALA A 5 -13.81 14.37 18.50
CA ALA A 5 -13.40 13.24 19.31
C ALA A 5 -14.58 12.33 19.68
N GLY A 6 -14.89 11.38 18.82
CA GLY A 6 -15.29 10.05 19.28
C GLY A 6 -14.04 9.18 19.31
N ARG A 7 -13.61 8.69 20.48
CA ARG A 7 -12.44 7.82 20.60
C ARG A 7 -12.73 6.50 19.85
N LYS A 8 -12.37 6.45 18.57
CA LYS A 8 -12.35 5.21 17.78
C LYS A 8 -11.00 4.52 18.04
N THR A 9 -11.04 3.33 18.63
CA THR A 9 -9.85 2.50 18.82
C THR A 9 -9.40 1.98 17.45
N LEU A 10 -8.22 2.38 17.00
CA LEU A 10 -7.58 1.84 15.81
C LEU A 10 -6.72 0.65 16.27
N LEU A 11 -7.10 -0.58 15.94
CA LEU A 11 -6.23 -1.73 16.18
C LEU A 11 -5.27 -1.87 15.00
N ALA A 12 -4.04 -1.41 15.17
CA ALA A 12 -2.92 -1.77 14.30
C ALA A 12 -2.22 -2.99 14.93
N GLY A 13 -2.65 -4.20 14.57
CA GLY A 13 -2.11 -5.43 15.15
C GLY A 13 -2.72 -6.72 14.61
N LEU A 14 -1.85 -7.73 14.49
CA LEU A 14 -2.06 -9.06 13.90
C LEU A 14 -3.08 -9.92 14.67
N ILE A 15 -3.88 -10.73 13.96
CA ILE A 15 -4.52 -11.91 14.53
C ILE A 15 -3.44 -13.01 14.64
N ALA A 16 -2.86 -13.18 15.82
CA ALA A 16 -2.11 -14.39 16.17
C ALA A 16 -3.06 -15.33 16.91
N THR A 17 -3.42 -16.45 16.30
CA THR A 17 -4.02 -17.58 17.02
C THR A 17 -2.92 -18.24 17.86
N MET A 18 -2.77 -17.79 19.11
CA MET A 18 -2.03 -18.56 20.10
C MET A 18 -2.90 -19.74 20.56
N CYS A 19 -2.47 -20.95 20.24
CA CYS A 19 -2.94 -22.15 20.92
C CYS A 19 -2.24 -22.18 22.28
N SER A 20 -2.77 -21.49 23.29
CA SER A 20 -2.20 -21.52 24.64
C SER A 20 -2.68 -22.78 25.36
N THR A 21 -1.78 -23.74 25.56
CA THR A 21 -1.90 -24.68 26.68
C THR A 21 -1.82 -23.88 27.97
N VAL A 22 -2.88 -23.94 28.78
CA VAL A 22 -2.97 -23.25 30.06
C VAL A 22 -1.99 -23.88 31.05
N THR A 23 -0.92 -23.17 31.40
CA THR A 23 -0.20 -23.40 32.66
C THR A 23 -0.47 -22.23 33.59
N SER A 24 -1.12 -22.57 34.70
CA SER A 24 -1.60 -21.67 35.74
C SER A 24 -0.45 -20.91 36.42
N GLY A 25 -0.65 -19.61 36.62
CA GLY A 25 0.04 -18.84 37.66
C GLY A 25 0.96 -17.73 37.15
N ILE A 26 0.38 -16.55 36.92
CA ILE A 26 0.85 -15.23 37.36
C ILE A 26 -0.39 -14.31 37.24
N LEU A 27 -0.87 -13.81 38.37
CA LEU A 27 -1.98 -12.86 38.45
C LEU A 27 -1.49 -11.49 37.96
N ALA A 28 -1.75 -11.18 36.69
CA ALA A 28 -1.77 -9.80 36.22
C ALA A 28 -3.12 -9.19 36.62
N ALA A 29 -3.09 -7.93 37.08
CA ALA A 29 -4.26 -7.13 37.43
C ALA A 29 -5.34 -7.21 36.33
N PRO A 30 -6.64 -7.19 36.68
CA PRO A 30 -7.67 -7.32 35.67
C PRO A 30 -7.59 -6.09 34.77
N ALA A 31 -7.08 -6.27 33.55
CA ALA A 31 -7.41 -5.36 32.47
C ALA A 31 -8.94 -5.36 32.44
N SER A 32 -9.54 -4.20 32.71
CA SER A 32 -10.96 -3.99 32.55
C SER A 32 -11.33 -4.52 31.18
N VAL A 33 -12.02 -5.66 31.15
CA VAL A 33 -12.64 -6.19 29.94
C VAL A 33 -13.63 -5.12 29.55
N VAL A 34 -13.26 -4.29 28.57
CA VAL A 34 -14.20 -3.40 27.91
C VAL A 34 -15.12 -4.33 27.14
N ALA A 35 -16.20 -4.71 27.80
CA ALA A 35 -17.36 -5.31 27.20
C ALA A 35 -18.00 -4.24 26.30
N ASP A 36 -17.46 -4.08 25.10
CA ASP A 36 -18.26 -3.65 23.98
C ASP A 36 -17.93 -4.56 22.80
N ASN A 37 -18.96 -5.20 22.27
CA ASN A 37 -18.86 -6.18 21.19
C ASN A 37 -18.63 -5.49 19.84
N GLU A 38 -17.95 -4.33 19.85
CA GLU A 38 -17.73 -3.49 18.68
C GLU A 38 -16.55 -4.03 17.87
N LYS A 39 -16.88 -4.47 16.65
CA LYS A 39 -15.91 -4.88 15.64
C LYS A 39 -14.94 -3.71 15.36
N PRO A 40 -13.62 -3.91 15.43
CA PRO A 40 -12.66 -2.84 15.18
C PRO A 40 -12.65 -2.46 13.70
N ASN A 41 -12.30 -1.21 13.41
CA ASN A 41 -11.94 -0.81 12.05
C ASN A 41 -10.56 -1.33 11.69
N VAL A 42 -10.37 -1.70 10.43
CA VAL A 42 -9.11 -2.22 9.90
C VAL A 42 -8.70 -1.39 8.68
N LEU A 43 -7.52 -0.77 8.77
CA LEU A 43 -6.89 -0.06 7.66
C LEU A 43 -5.56 -0.75 7.34
N LEU A 44 -5.49 -1.36 6.16
CA LEU A 44 -4.28 -1.95 5.60
C LEU A 44 -3.65 -0.96 4.64
N VAL A 45 -2.53 -0.35 5.04
CA VAL A 45 -1.73 0.53 4.18
C VAL A 45 -0.58 -0.25 3.55
N ILE A 46 -0.48 -0.21 2.22
CA ILE A 46 0.55 -0.89 1.43
C ILE A 46 1.26 0.15 0.58
N MET A 47 2.58 0.21 0.71
CA MET A 47 3.45 0.97 -0.19
C MET A 47 4.21 0.01 -1.09
N ASP A 48 4.44 0.41 -2.34
CA ASP A 48 5.01 -0.48 -3.36
C ASP A 48 6.49 -0.13 -3.63
N ASP A 49 7.36 -1.14 -3.62
CA ASP A 49 8.83 -0.99 -3.64
C ASP A 49 9.43 -0.15 -2.49
N LEU A 50 8.74 -0.04 -1.36
CA LEU A 50 9.30 0.60 -0.16
C LEU A 50 10.43 -0.25 0.44
N GLY A 51 11.65 0.27 0.41
CA GLY A 51 12.79 -0.36 1.08
C GLY A 51 12.68 -0.30 2.62
N THR A 52 13.13 -1.36 3.31
CA THR A 52 13.17 -1.38 4.79
C THR A 52 14.13 -0.35 5.39
N GLY A 53 15.14 0.06 4.62
CA GLY A 53 16.05 1.16 4.98
C GLY A 53 15.40 2.54 5.06
N GLN A 54 14.08 2.65 4.95
CA GLN A 54 13.30 3.87 5.16
C GLN A 54 12.61 3.91 6.53
N LEU A 55 12.60 2.78 7.24
CA LEU A 55 11.95 2.65 8.54
C LEU A 55 12.93 3.04 9.65
N ASP A 56 12.50 3.95 10.53
CA ASP A 56 13.31 4.51 11.61
C ASP A 56 14.03 3.45 12.47
N PHE A 57 13.33 2.37 12.81
CA PHE A 57 13.86 1.27 13.61
C PHE A 57 14.86 0.38 12.88
N THR A 58 14.93 0.45 11.54
CA THR A 58 15.96 -0.22 10.73
C THR A 58 17.15 0.70 10.50
N LEU A 59 16.90 1.99 10.32
CA LEU A 59 17.91 3.03 10.05
C LEU A 59 19.01 3.10 11.13
N ASN A 60 18.65 2.88 12.39
CA ASN A 60 19.61 2.90 13.51
C ASN A 60 20.66 1.78 13.45
N ASN A 61 20.42 0.72 12.68
CA ASN A 61 21.28 -0.46 12.60
C ASN A 61 21.91 -0.65 11.21
N LEU A 62 21.94 0.40 10.38
CA LEU A 62 22.54 0.31 9.06
C LEU A 62 24.05 0.06 9.13
N ASP A 63 24.51 -0.97 8.44
CA ASP A 63 25.93 -1.15 8.14
C ASP A 63 26.35 -0.17 7.03
N LYS A 64 26.73 1.05 7.44
CA LYS A 64 27.20 2.08 6.51
C LYS A 64 28.44 1.64 5.71
N LYS A 65 29.27 0.74 6.24
CA LYS A 65 30.46 0.26 5.53
C LYS A 65 30.06 -0.67 4.38
N ALA A 66 29.14 -1.61 4.64
CA ALA A 66 28.59 -2.47 3.61
C ALA A 66 27.81 -1.68 2.55
N LEU A 67 27.03 -0.66 2.96
CA LEU A 67 26.30 0.19 2.02
C LEU A 67 27.23 0.96 1.06
N ARG A 68 28.35 1.51 1.55
CA ARG A 68 29.34 2.19 0.68
C ARG A 68 29.99 1.27 -0.36
N GLN A 69 29.96 -0.04 -0.15
CA GLN A 69 30.53 -1.03 -1.06
C GLN A 69 29.50 -1.57 -2.08
N ARG A 70 28.21 -1.28 -1.89
CA ARG A 70 27.19 -1.75 -2.83
C ARG A 70 27.32 -1.01 -4.16
N SER A 71 27.26 -1.78 -5.23
CA SER A 71 27.14 -1.22 -6.58
C SER A 71 25.78 -0.56 -6.73
N VAL A 72 25.78 0.75 -7.02
CA VAL A 72 24.58 1.53 -7.31
C VAL A 72 24.66 2.00 -8.76
N PRO A 73 23.59 1.81 -9.57
CA PRO A 73 23.57 2.31 -10.94
C PRO A 73 23.83 3.82 -10.98
N ALA A 74 24.56 4.31 -12.00
CA ALA A 74 24.95 5.72 -12.11
C ALA A 74 23.78 6.70 -11.95
N ARG A 75 22.59 6.34 -12.45
CA ARG A 75 21.35 7.11 -12.31
C ARG A 75 20.99 7.42 -10.85
N TYR A 76 21.32 6.54 -9.92
CA TYR A 76 20.93 6.62 -8.50
C TYR A 76 22.13 6.88 -7.57
N GLN A 77 23.32 7.15 -8.10
CA GLN A 77 24.49 7.47 -7.28
C GLN A 77 24.34 8.86 -6.65
N GLY A 78 24.64 8.97 -5.36
CA GLY A 78 24.67 10.24 -4.64
C GLY A 78 25.36 10.09 -3.29
N ASP A 79 25.31 11.14 -2.48
CA ASP A 79 25.97 11.13 -1.18
C ASP A 79 25.20 10.24 -0.18
N LEU A 80 25.85 9.19 0.32
CA LEU A 80 25.22 8.21 1.19
C LEU A 80 24.76 8.83 2.52
N ASP A 81 25.52 9.76 3.09
CA ASP A 81 25.17 10.35 4.38
C ASP A 81 23.96 11.29 4.23
N ASN A 82 23.87 12.05 3.13
CA ASN A 82 22.66 12.81 2.78
C ASN A 82 21.46 11.91 2.49
N MET A 83 21.65 10.75 1.84
CA MET A 83 20.56 9.79 1.61
C MET A 83 20.06 9.17 2.91
N ILE A 84 20.95 8.88 3.87
CA ILE A 84 20.56 8.38 5.20
C ILE A 84 19.79 9.45 5.97
N ASP A 85 20.23 10.71 5.94
CA ASP A 85 19.50 11.83 6.55
C ASP A 85 18.11 12.01 5.91
N ALA A 86 18.02 11.94 4.57
CA ALA A 86 16.75 12.00 3.87
C ALA A 86 15.80 10.86 4.29
N ALA A 87 16.31 9.63 4.39
CA ALA A 87 15.54 8.46 4.85
C ALA A 87 14.98 8.67 6.27
N GLN A 88 15.77 9.23 7.20
CA GLN A 88 15.34 9.51 8.57
C GLN A 88 14.19 10.53 8.64
N ARG A 89 14.15 11.49 7.71
CA ARG A 89 13.15 12.57 7.68
C ARG A 89 11.96 12.28 6.75
N ALA A 90 12.02 11.20 5.97
CA ALA A 90 11.03 10.91 4.95
C ALA A 90 9.69 10.43 5.52
N MET A 91 9.70 9.72 6.66
CA MET A 91 8.51 9.05 7.20
C MET A 91 8.20 9.36 8.68
N PRO A 92 8.03 10.64 9.08
CA PRO A 92 7.77 11.00 10.47
C PRO A 92 6.44 10.44 11.04
N ASN A 93 5.38 10.33 10.23
CA ASN A 93 4.09 9.83 10.71
C ASN A 93 4.14 8.32 10.96
N VAL A 94 4.75 7.56 10.06
CA VAL A 94 4.97 6.12 10.24
C VAL A 94 5.93 5.85 11.39
N ALA A 95 6.97 6.66 11.58
CA ALA A 95 7.83 6.57 12.77
C ALA A 95 7.02 6.76 14.07
N GLN A 96 6.10 7.74 14.10
CA GLN A 96 5.21 7.94 15.25
C GLN A 96 4.26 6.75 15.46
N LEU A 97 3.69 6.17 14.40
CA LEU A 97 2.89 4.94 14.48
C LEU A 97 3.69 3.77 15.04
N ALA A 98 4.95 3.62 14.62
CA ALA A 98 5.85 2.56 15.06
C ALA A 98 6.27 2.70 16.54
N GLN A 99 6.36 3.93 17.06
CA GLN A 99 6.61 4.21 18.47
C GLN A 99 5.41 3.88 19.37
N ASN A 100 4.19 4.07 18.85
CA ASN A 100 2.94 3.84 19.58
C ASN A 100 2.29 2.48 19.28
N GLY A 101 2.97 1.62 18.52
CA GLY A 101 2.43 0.35 18.03
C GLY A 101 3.40 -0.81 18.17
N VAL A 102 3.07 -1.91 17.48
CA VAL A 102 3.92 -3.11 17.42
C VAL A 102 4.71 -3.09 16.12
N LYS A 103 6.02 -3.28 16.23
CA LYS A 103 6.94 -3.35 15.09
C LYS A 103 7.30 -4.79 14.79
N MET A 104 7.21 -5.17 13.52
CA MET A 104 7.68 -6.47 13.04
C MET A 104 9.04 -6.28 12.36
N THR A 105 10.13 -6.55 13.09
CA THR A 105 11.51 -6.37 12.59
C THR A 105 11.98 -7.51 11.68
N ASN A 106 11.23 -8.62 11.64
CA ASN A 106 11.46 -9.78 10.78
C ASN A 106 10.15 -10.17 10.07
N ALA A 107 9.58 -9.23 9.31
CA ALA A 107 8.37 -9.46 8.50
C ALA A 107 8.75 -9.90 7.08
N PHE A 108 8.19 -11.00 6.62
CA PHE A 108 8.40 -11.53 5.28
C PHE A 108 7.07 -11.57 4.52
N VAL A 109 7.08 -11.07 3.29
CA VAL A 109 5.99 -11.26 2.34
C VAL A 109 6.06 -12.67 1.74
N ALA A 110 4.92 -13.19 1.29
CA ALA A 110 4.86 -14.52 0.65
C ALA A 110 5.67 -14.61 -0.65
N HIS A 111 5.95 -13.47 -1.29
CA HIS A 111 6.76 -13.38 -2.50
C HIS A 111 7.35 -11.96 -2.64
N PRO A 112 8.61 -11.78 -3.08
CA PRO A 112 9.25 -10.45 -3.16
C PRO A 112 8.89 -9.65 -4.42
N VAL A 113 7.71 -9.88 -5.03
CA VAL A 113 7.27 -9.23 -6.27
C VAL A 113 5.79 -8.83 -6.14
N CYS A 114 5.41 -7.66 -6.68
CA CYS A 114 4.14 -6.98 -6.40
C CYS A 114 2.90 -7.88 -6.44
N GLY A 115 2.57 -8.45 -7.62
CA GLY A 115 1.34 -9.21 -7.86
C GLY A 115 1.26 -10.49 -7.00
N PRO A 116 2.29 -11.36 -7.01
CA PRO A 116 2.34 -12.53 -6.13
C PRO A 116 2.27 -12.18 -4.63
N SER A 117 2.94 -11.11 -4.19
CA SER A 117 2.89 -10.63 -2.80
C SER A 117 1.47 -10.25 -2.38
N ARG A 118 0.79 -9.44 -3.20
CA ARG A 118 -0.60 -9.01 -2.99
C ARG A 118 -1.57 -10.20 -3.01
N ALA A 119 -1.34 -11.17 -3.89
CA ALA A 119 -2.11 -12.41 -3.89
C ALA A 119 -1.94 -13.18 -2.57
N GLY A 120 -0.73 -13.24 -2.01
CA GLY A 120 -0.49 -13.79 -0.68
C GLY A 120 -1.25 -13.04 0.42
N ILE A 121 -1.21 -11.70 0.41
CA ILE A 121 -1.94 -10.85 1.36
C ILE A 121 -3.45 -11.12 1.32
N TYR A 122 -4.06 -11.14 0.13
CA TYR A 122 -5.51 -11.27 0.01
C TYR A 122 -6.03 -12.69 0.14
N THR A 123 -5.21 -13.71 -0.07
CA THR A 123 -5.65 -15.12 0.01
C THR A 123 -5.24 -15.82 1.30
N GLY A 124 -4.22 -15.30 2.00
CA GLY A 124 -3.59 -16.01 3.12
C GLY A 124 -2.87 -17.30 2.70
N ARG A 125 -2.52 -17.45 1.42
CA ARG A 125 -1.88 -18.63 0.84
C ARG A 125 -0.58 -18.26 0.15
N TYR A 126 0.33 -19.23 0.02
CA TYR A 126 1.47 -19.05 -0.88
C TYR A 126 0.96 -18.94 -2.32
N PRO A 127 1.34 -17.89 -3.08
CA PRO A 127 0.79 -17.65 -4.42
C PRO A 127 1.15 -18.75 -5.42
N THR A 128 2.25 -19.47 -5.18
CA THR A 128 2.65 -20.65 -5.95
C THR A 128 1.64 -21.80 -5.85
N SER A 129 0.85 -21.89 -4.77
CA SER A 129 -0.13 -22.96 -4.60
C SER A 129 -1.32 -22.87 -5.56
N PHE A 130 -1.46 -21.75 -6.28
CA PHE A 130 -2.50 -21.54 -7.29
C PHE A 130 -1.96 -20.91 -8.58
N GLY A 131 -0.66 -21.08 -8.84
CA GLY A 131 -0.06 -20.79 -10.14
C GLY A 131 0.39 -19.34 -10.37
N THR A 132 0.52 -18.52 -9.33
CA THR A 132 1.04 -17.14 -9.45
C THR A 132 2.51 -17.07 -9.01
N TYR A 133 3.43 -17.10 -9.98
CA TYR A 133 4.89 -17.09 -9.73
C TYR A 133 5.55 -15.75 -10.05
N SER A 134 4.92 -14.93 -10.89
CA SER A 134 5.45 -13.65 -11.35
C SER A 134 4.34 -12.60 -11.54
N ASN A 135 4.72 -11.37 -11.88
CA ASN A 135 3.74 -10.36 -12.29
C ASN A 135 3.01 -10.74 -13.59
N ASP A 136 3.65 -11.48 -14.50
CA ASP A 136 3.02 -11.98 -15.73
C ASP A 136 1.94 -13.04 -15.44
N ASP A 137 2.04 -13.72 -14.29
CA ASP A 137 0.97 -14.59 -13.82
C ASP A 137 -0.10 -13.84 -13.03
N ALA A 138 0.28 -12.78 -12.30
CA ALA A 138 -0.67 -11.97 -11.53
C ALA A 138 -1.71 -11.27 -12.43
N ILE A 139 -1.34 -10.91 -13.66
CA ILE A 139 -2.27 -10.37 -14.67
C ILE A 139 -3.26 -11.39 -15.23
N LYS A 140 -3.14 -12.68 -14.85
CA LYS A 140 -4.14 -13.72 -15.13
C LYS A 140 -5.24 -13.76 -14.05
N GLY A 141 -5.06 -12.95 -13.00
CA GLY A 141 -5.96 -12.79 -11.87
C GLY A 141 -5.85 -13.92 -10.84
N ILE A 142 -6.20 -13.62 -9.58
CA ILE A 142 -6.38 -14.67 -8.56
C ILE A 142 -7.60 -15.51 -8.96
N PRO A 143 -7.52 -16.86 -8.97
CA PRO A 143 -8.66 -17.73 -9.29
C PRO A 143 -9.95 -17.33 -8.56
N LEU A 144 -11.08 -17.36 -9.27
CA LEU A 144 -12.36 -16.84 -8.77
C LEU A 144 -12.97 -17.70 -7.66
N ASP A 145 -12.58 -18.97 -7.58
CA ASP A 145 -12.98 -19.92 -6.53
C ASP A 145 -12.23 -19.70 -5.20
N ILE A 146 -11.16 -18.90 -5.21
CA ILE A 146 -10.45 -18.51 -3.99
C ILE A 146 -11.15 -17.30 -3.36
N LYS A 147 -11.80 -17.54 -2.22
CA LYS A 147 -12.36 -16.49 -1.37
C LYS A 147 -11.22 -15.63 -0.81
N LEU A 148 -11.37 -14.31 -0.95
CA LEU A 148 -10.38 -13.34 -0.50
C LEU A 148 -10.72 -12.78 0.89
N LEU A 149 -9.69 -12.30 1.60
CA LEU A 149 -9.78 -11.56 2.86
C LEU A 149 -10.86 -10.47 2.87
N PRO A 150 -10.95 -9.55 1.89
CA PRO A 150 -12.03 -8.56 1.82
C PRO A 150 -13.43 -9.17 1.82
N ALA A 151 -13.64 -10.29 1.11
CA ALA A 151 -14.94 -10.96 1.10
C ALA A 151 -15.32 -11.49 2.49
N LEU A 152 -14.35 -11.97 3.27
CA LEU A 152 -14.59 -12.36 4.66
C LEU A 152 -15.02 -11.17 5.52
N PHE A 153 -14.39 -10.00 5.36
CA PHE A 153 -14.81 -8.78 6.05
C PHE A 153 -16.23 -8.35 5.62
N GLN A 154 -16.51 -8.34 4.31
CA GLN A 154 -17.81 -7.97 3.75
C GLN A 154 -18.93 -8.88 4.28
N GLU A 155 -18.75 -10.20 4.22
CA GLU A 155 -19.69 -11.21 4.76
C GLU A 155 -19.93 -11.03 6.27
N ASN A 156 -18.96 -10.47 6.99
CA ASN A 156 -19.06 -10.19 8.42
C ASN A 156 -19.51 -8.75 8.74
N GLY A 157 -20.15 -8.07 7.78
CA GLY A 157 -20.82 -6.79 8.02
C GLY A 157 -19.90 -5.58 8.08
N TYR A 158 -18.68 -5.68 7.54
CA TYR A 158 -17.82 -4.52 7.34
C TYR A 158 -18.19 -3.75 6.08
N ALA A 159 -17.93 -2.44 6.08
CA ALA A 159 -17.80 -1.66 4.85
C ALA A 159 -16.40 -1.90 4.26
N THR A 160 -16.31 -2.29 3.00
CA THR A 160 -15.04 -2.72 2.41
C THR A 160 -14.61 -1.83 1.24
N ALA A 161 -13.35 -1.39 1.22
CA ALA A 161 -12.81 -0.58 0.12
C ALA A 161 -11.43 -1.03 -0.36
N ASN A 162 -11.25 -1.05 -1.69
CA ASN A 162 -9.94 -1.12 -2.34
C ASN A 162 -9.60 0.24 -2.94
N ILE A 163 -8.52 0.85 -2.47
CA ILE A 163 -8.10 2.19 -2.90
C ILE A 163 -6.64 2.13 -3.34
N GLY A 164 -6.40 2.30 -4.64
CA GLY A 164 -5.07 2.29 -5.25
C GLY A 164 -4.76 1.02 -6.03
N LYS A 165 -3.55 0.46 -5.84
CA LYS A 165 -3.07 -0.67 -6.65
C LYS A 165 -3.80 -1.97 -6.32
N TRP A 166 -4.49 -2.54 -7.31
CA TRP A 166 -5.05 -3.88 -7.21
C TRP A 166 -4.04 -4.94 -7.64
N HIS A 167 -3.59 -4.93 -8.90
CA HIS A 167 -2.57 -5.81 -9.47
C HIS A 167 -2.78 -7.33 -9.27
N ASN A 168 -4.05 -7.73 -9.15
CA ASN A 168 -4.49 -9.13 -9.08
C ASN A 168 -5.77 -9.37 -9.90
N SER A 169 -6.05 -8.48 -10.84
CA SER A 169 -7.12 -8.65 -11.82
C SER A 169 -6.58 -9.36 -13.06
N ARG A 170 -7.43 -10.17 -13.70
CA ARG A 170 -7.16 -10.64 -15.05
C ARG A 170 -7.34 -9.48 -16.02
N ILE A 171 -6.29 -9.12 -16.75
CA ILE A 171 -6.35 -7.98 -17.68
C ILE A 171 -6.77 -8.47 -19.06
N ASP A 172 -8.02 -8.18 -19.45
CA ASP A 172 -8.61 -8.55 -20.75
C ASP A 172 -7.99 -7.71 -21.88
N LYS A 173 -7.84 -6.40 -21.66
CA LYS A 173 -7.34 -5.46 -22.68
C LYS A 173 -6.42 -4.41 -22.06
N LYS A 174 -5.44 -3.98 -22.86
CA LYS A 174 -4.64 -2.79 -22.61
C LYS A 174 -5.01 -1.76 -23.67
N ASN A 175 -5.76 -0.75 -23.27
CA ASN A 175 -6.06 0.39 -24.14
C ASN A 175 -4.90 1.37 -23.99
N TYR A 176 -4.12 1.54 -25.06
CA TYR A 176 -3.04 2.51 -25.06
C TYR A 176 -3.60 3.91 -25.34
N VAL A 177 -2.99 4.91 -24.70
CA VAL A 177 -3.21 6.31 -25.08
C VAL A 177 -2.62 6.59 -26.47
N ALA A 178 -3.02 7.69 -27.11
CA ALA A 178 -2.51 8.06 -28.43
C ALA A 178 -0.97 8.23 -28.41
N ASP A 179 -0.30 7.88 -29.50
CA ASP A 179 1.18 7.81 -29.55
C ASP A 179 1.85 9.16 -29.28
N ASP A 180 1.20 10.26 -29.65
CA ASP A 180 1.67 11.64 -29.49
C ASP A 180 1.61 12.15 -28.03
N VAL A 181 0.87 11.47 -27.16
CA VAL A 181 0.77 11.80 -25.72
C VAL A 181 1.49 10.81 -24.82
N LYS A 182 2.10 9.76 -25.39
CA LYS A 182 2.86 8.78 -24.60
C LYS A 182 4.12 9.41 -24.01
N THR A 183 4.42 9.04 -22.76
CA THR A 183 5.64 9.48 -22.07
C THR A 183 6.63 8.33 -21.95
N ARG A 184 7.84 8.62 -21.45
CA ARG A 184 8.82 7.59 -21.09
C ARG A 184 8.33 6.71 -19.93
N ASP A 185 7.46 7.24 -19.09
CA ASP A 185 6.82 6.48 -18.03
C ASP A 185 5.70 5.63 -18.63
N TYR A 186 5.91 4.32 -18.71
CA TYR A 186 4.93 3.41 -19.29
C TYR A 186 3.63 3.38 -18.49
N HIS A 187 3.61 3.82 -17.23
CA HIS A 187 2.39 3.93 -16.43
C HIS A 187 1.43 5.01 -16.95
N ASP A 188 1.94 6.00 -17.68
CA ASP A 188 1.13 7.06 -18.30
C ASP A 188 0.41 6.56 -19.56
N ASN A 189 0.88 5.44 -20.11
CA ASN A 189 0.61 5.09 -21.50
C ASN A 189 -0.51 4.05 -21.69
N MET A 190 -1.05 3.48 -20.61
CA MET A 190 -2.01 2.37 -20.69
C MET A 190 -3.15 2.48 -19.68
N ILE A 191 -4.35 2.14 -20.15
CA ILE A 191 -5.51 1.86 -19.33
C ILE A 191 -5.70 0.34 -19.34
N SER A 192 -5.52 -0.26 -18.18
CA SER A 192 -5.76 -1.69 -17.99
C SER A 192 -7.24 -1.93 -17.72
N VAL A 193 -7.83 -2.87 -18.47
CA VAL A 193 -9.24 -3.27 -18.33
C VAL A 193 -9.30 -4.66 -17.71
N SER A 194 -10.05 -4.81 -16.63
CA SER A 194 -10.28 -6.10 -15.97
C SER A 194 -11.28 -6.94 -16.76
N GLU A 195 -11.06 -8.26 -16.80
CA GLU A 195 -12.09 -9.23 -17.18
C GLU A 195 -13.18 -9.27 -16.09
N PRO A 196 -14.46 -9.49 -16.46
CA PRO A 196 -15.55 -9.61 -15.50
C PRO A 196 -15.29 -10.64 -14.41
N GLY A 197 -15.56 -10.25 -13.17
CA GLY A 197 -15.37 -11.08 -11.98
C GLY A 197 -14.02 -10.87 -11.30
N TYR A 198 -13.04 -10.25 -11.97
CA TYR A 198 -11.72 -9.99 -11.41
C TYR A 198 -11.54 -8.57 -10.85
N GLU A 199 -12.55 -7.71 -11.00
CA GLU A 199 -12.59 -6.37 -10.42
C GLU A 199 -12.69 -6.44 -8.89
N PRO A 200 -12.10 -5.50 -8.13
CA PRO A 200 -12.13 -5.53 -6.67
C PRO A 200 -13.55 -5.67 -6.10
N GLU A 201 -14.53 -4.99 -6.68
CA GLU A 201 -15.92 -5.02 -6.25
C GLU A 201 -16.64 -6.35 -6.49
N LYS A 202 -16.09 -7.20 -7.35
CA LYS A 202 -16.53 -8.60 -7.52
C LYS A 202 -15.78 -9.56 -6.60
N ARG A 203 -14.82 -9.05 -5.83
CA ARG A 203 -13.89 -9.82 -5.00
C ARG A 203 -13.97 -9.48 -3.51
N GLY A 204 -15.09 -8.90 -3.08
CA GLY A 204 -15.40 -8.64 -1.68
C GLY A 204 -15.21 -7.20 -1.21
N PHE A 205 -15.08 -6.25 -2.14
CA PHE A 205 -15.06 -4.82 -1.82
C PHE A 205 -16.40 -4.17 -2.19
N ASP A 206 -16.97 -3.36 -1.30
CA ASP A 206 -18.18 -2.56 -1.58
C ASP A 206 -17.85 -1.33 -2.44
N TYR A 207 -16.60 -0.87 -2.38
CA TYR A 207 -16.10 0.30 -3.11
C TYR A 207 -14.70 0.05 -3.67
N SER A 208 -14.47 0.52 -4.90
CA SER A 208 -13.14 0.58 -5.50
C SER A 208 -12.85 1.98 -6.05
N TYR A 209 -11.67 2.51 -5.74
CA TYR A 209 -11.02 3.62 -6.46
C TYR A 209 -9.59 3.16 -6.77
N SER A 210 -9.40 2.46 -7.89
CA SER A 210 -8.24 1.58 -8.08
C SER A 210 -7.75 1.55 -9.52
N TYR A 211 -6.54 1.01 -9.70
CA TYR A 211 -6.00 0.63 -11.00
C TYR A 211 -5.54 -0.83 -10.97
N TYR A 212 -5.60 -1.50 -12.12
CA TYR A 212 -5.49 -2.96 -12.18
C TYR A 212 -4.11 -3.48 -12.56
N ALA A 213 -3.28 -2.67 -13.24
CA ALA A 213 -1.94 -3.04 -13.67
C ALA A 213 -0.87 -2.87 -12.56
N SER A 214 0.39 -3.12 -12.94
CA SER A 214 1.57 -2.97 -12.10
C SER A 214 1.88 -1.52 -11.71
N GLY A 215 1.26 -0.52 -12.33
CA GLY A 215 1.40 0.86 -11.91
C GLY A 215 0.41 1.76 -12.62
N ALA A 216 0.45 3.03 -12.25
CA ALA A 216 -0.41 4.07 -12.77
C ALA A 216 0.35 5.40 -12.74
N ALA A 217 0.04 6.27 -13.70
CA ALA A 217 0.63 7.60 -13.77
C ALA A 217 0.58 8.30 -12.42
N LEU A 218 1.69 8.95 -12.02
CA LEU A 218 1.75 9.69 -10.77
C LEU A 218 0.86 10.94 -10.79
N TRP A 219 0.70 11.54 -11.97
CA TRP A 219 -0.15 12.70 -12.22
C TRP A 219 -1.15 12.42 -13.34
N ASN A 220 -2.36 12.95 -13.20
CA ASN A 220 -3.39 12.94 -14.26
C ASN A 220 -3.67 11.53 -14.81
N SER A 221 -3.76 10.54 -13.92
CA SER A 221 -3.77 9.14 -14.32
C SER A 221 -5.00 8.76 -15.15
N PRO A 222 -4.81 8.15 -16.34
CA PRO A 222 -5.91 7.67 -17.17
C PRO A 222 -6.42 6.29 -16.70
N ALA A 223 -5.67 5.61 -15.84
CA ALA A 223 -5.88 4.20 -15.51
C ALA A 223 -6.76 3.96 -14.27
N ILE A 224 -7.40 5.01 -13.74
CA ILE A 224 -8.20 4.91 -12.51
C ILE A 224 -9.63 4.48 -12.83
N TRP A 225 -10.11 3.53 -12.04
CA TRP A 225 -11.46 3.00 -12.07
C TRP A 225 -12.14 3.26 -10.74
N ARG A 226 -13.37 3.76 -10.79
CA ARG A 226 -14.27 3.85 -9.64
C ARG A 226 -15.45 2.91 -9.86
N ASN A 227 -15.53 1.81 -9.10
CA ASN A 227 -16.56 0.77 -9.24
C ASN A 227 -16.80 0.35 -10.71
N SER A 228 -15.81 -0.27 -11.36
CA SER A 228 -15.86 -0.66 -12.79
C SER A 228 -16.05 0.48 -13.81
N GLN A 229 -16.12 1.75 -13.40
CA GLN A 229 -16.16 2.89 -14.31
C GLN A 229 -14.78 3.54 -14.41
N ASN A 230 -14.17 3.54 -15.60
CA ASN A 230 -12.95 4.31 -15.83
C ASN A 230 -13.27 5.80 -15.75
N ILE A 231 -12.49 6.53 -14.98
CA ILE A 231 -12.68 7.95 -14.73
C ILE A 231 -11.38 8.72 -14.94
N SER A 232 -11.49 10.01 -15.26
CA SER A 232 -10.35 10.91 -15.22
C SER A 232 -9.95 11.17 -13.76
N ALA A 233 -8.64 11.12 -13.47
CA ALA A 233 -8.08 11.43 -12.16
C ALA A 233 -7.07 12.59 -12.27
N PRO A 234 -7.53 13.84 -12.53
CA PRO A 234 -6.66 15.00 -12.71
C PRO A 234 -6.01 15.42 -11.39
N GLY A 235 -4.70 15.63 -11.37
CA GLY A 235 -3.94 15.91 -10.15
C GLY A 235 -3.04 14.76 -9.70
N TYR A 236 -2.61 14.79 -8.44
CA TYR A 236 -1.59 13.90 -7.90
C TYR A 236 -2.20 12.65 -7.28
N LEU A 237 -1.85 11.48 -7.82
CA LEU A 237 -2.50 10.21 -7.46
C LEU A 237 -2.43 9.91 -5.96
N THR A 238 -1.26 10.08 -5.32
CA THR A 238 -1.10 9.81 -3.89
C THR A 238 -2.07 10.63 -3.03
N HIS A 239 -2.35 11.89 -3.37
CA HIS A 239 -3.36 12.68 -2.66
C HIS A 239 -4.76 12.16 -2.90
N HIS A 240 -5.12 11.82 -4.13
CA HIS A 240 -6.44 11.25 -4.41
C HIS A 240 -6.67 9.96 -3.62
N LEU A 241 -5.68 9.07 -3.52
CA LEU A 241 -5.82 7.83 -2.75
C LEU A 241 -6.08 8.10 -1.26
N THR A 242 -5.39 9.08 -0.66
CA THR A 242 -5.65 9.50 0.72
C THR A 242 -7.02 10.14 0.87
N GLU A 243 -7.41 11.05 -0.03
CA GLU A 243 -8.69 11.74 0.01
C GLU A 243 -9.88 10.78 -0.16
N GLU A 244 -9.78 9.84 -1.09
CA GLU A 244 -10.78 8.79 -1.30
C GLU A 244 -10.91 7.88 -0.07
N THR A 245 -9.79 7.61 0.61
CA THR A 245 -9.80 6.86 1.87
C THR A 245 -10.55 7.61 2.96
N LEU A 246 -10.26 8.91 3.14
CA LEU A 246 -10.95 9.75 4.12
C LEU A 246 -12.46 9.84 3.82
N LYS A 247 -12.84 10.07 2.56
CA LYS A 247 -14.24 10.07 2.11
C LYS A 247 -14.92 8.73 2.39
N PHE A 248 -14.23 7.60 2.21
CA PHE A 248 -14.80 6.29 2.52
C PHE A 248 -14.99 6.09 4.03
N ILE A 249 -14.03 6.50 4.86
CA ILE A 249 -14.16 6.46 6.33
C ILE A 249 -15.36 7.28 6.80
N GLU A 250 -15.56 8.47 6.23
CA GLU A 250 -16.73 9.32 6.53
C GLU A 250 -18.04 8.63 6.13
N ARG A 251 -18.10 8.04 4.91
CA ARG A 251 -19.27 7.32 4.41
C ARG A 251 -19.60 6.05 5.22
N ALA A 252 -18.60 5.36 5.75
CA ALA A 252 -18.80 4.17 6.57
C ALA A 252 -19.56 4.50 7.87
N GLY A 253 -19.44 5.74 8.38
CA GLY A 253 -20.17 6.21 9.55
C GLY A 253 -19.87 5.38 10.80
N GLN A 254 -20.89 4.65 11.28
CA GLN A 254 -20.81 3.74 12.43
C GLN A 254 -20.55 2.28 12.03
N LYS A 255 -20.65 1.93 10.74
CA LYS A 255 -20.33 0.58 10.27
C LYS A 255 -18.82 0.36 10.37
N PRO A 256 -18.32 -0.75 10.93
CA PRO A 256 -16.89 -1.04 10.95
C PRO A 256 -16.38 -1.18 9.51
N PHE A 257 -15.15 -0.74 9.22
CA PHE A 257 -14.59 -0.78 7.87
C PHE A 257 -13.33 -1.63 7.74
N PHE A 258 -13.14 -2.22 6.57
CA PHE A 258 -11.88 -2.78 6.09
C PHE A 258 -11.47 -2.01 4.84
N ILE A 259 -10.37 -1.27 4.92
CA ILE A 259 -9.84 -0.51 3.79
C ILE A 259 -8.46 -1.06 3.45
N SER A 260 -8.27 -1.43 2.19
CA SER A 260 -6.96 -1.71 1.61
C SER A 260 -6.50 -0.48 0.83
N LEU A 261 -5.68 0.36 1.44
CA LEU A 261 -5.05 1.53 0.83
C LEU A 261 -3.69 1.14 0.28
N ALA A 262 -3.57 1.03 -1.03
CA ALA A 262 -2.36 0.61 -1.73
C ALA A 262 -1.79 1.76 -2.57
N TYR A 263 -0.85 2.51 -2.00
CA TYR A 263 -0.14 3.56 -2.72
C TYR A 263 0.68 2.98 -3.89
N SER A 264 0.76 3.73 -4.99
CA SER A 264 1.66 3.44 -6.10
C SER A 264 3.12 3.72 -5.74
N VAL A 265 3.35 4.71 -4.90
CA VAL A 265 4.69 5.18 -4.52
C VAL A 265 5.32 4.27 -3.45
N PRO A 266 6.66 4.15 -3.42
CA PRO A 266 7.65 4.79 -4.30
C PRO A 266 8.01 4.03 -5.59
N HIS A 267 7.20 3.07 -6.05
CA HIS A 267 7.47 2.28 -7.26
C HIS A 267 7.88 3.15 -8.45
N ILE A 268 9.00 2.77 -9.06
CA ILE A 268 9.63 3.48 -10.17
C ILE A 268 9.00 3.10 -11.52
N PRO A 269 9.14 3.90 -12.59
CA PRO A 269 9.84 5.19 -12.63
C PRO A 269 9.07 6.32 -11.95
N LEU A 270 9.80 7.27 -11.38
CA LEU A 270 9.28 8.54 -10.86
C LEU A 270 9.77 9.64 -11.81
N GLU A 271 9.36 9.59 -13.08
CA GLU A 271 9.80 10.58 -14.07
C GLU A 271 9.31 11.97 -13.67
N GLN A 272 8.03 12.06 -13.35
CA GLN A 272 7.42 13.26 -12.80
C GLN A 272 7.73 13.37 -11.31
N ALA A 273 8.08 14.58 -10.87
CA ALA A 273 8.33 14.84 -9.46
C ALA A 273 7.02 14.87 -8.65
N SER A 274 7.11 14.54 -7.36
CA SER A 274 6.06 14.86 -6.40
C SER A 274 5.87 16.39 -6.29
N PRO A 275 4.75 16.88 -5.73
CA PRO A 275 4.56 18.31 -5.51
C PRO A 275 5.75 18.99 -4.80
N ALA A 276 6.03 20.25 -5.12
CA ALA A 276 7.18 21.00 -4.61
C ALA A 276 7.31 20.94 -3.08
N LYS A 277 6.19 21.02 -2.34
CA LYS A 277 6.16 20.89 -0.87
C LYS A 277 6.81 19.61 -0.31
N TYR A 278 6.94 18.56 -1.13
CA TYR A 278 7.65 17.33 -0.79
C TYR A 278 9.06 17.32 -1.36
N MET A 279 9.23 17.74 -2.61
CA MET A 279 10.54 17.79 -3.27
C MET A 279 11.53 18.69 -2.53
N ASP A 280 11.09 19.89 -2.14
CA ASP A 280 11.93 20.92 -1.51
C ASP A 280 12.48 20.49 -0.13
N ARG A 281 12.01 19.35 0.41
CA ARG A 281 12.49 18.78 1.67
C ARG A 281 13.75 17.94 1.53
N PHE A 282 14.17 17.61 0.31
CA PHE A 282 15.26 16.68 0.03
C PHE A 282 16.26 17.28 -0.96
N ASN A 283 17.54 17.15 -0.63
CA ASN A 283 18.65 17.55 -1.49
C ASN A 283 19.82 16.59 -1.22
N THR A 284 19.73 15.39 -1.78
CA THR A 284 20.73 14.34 -1.60
C THR A 284 21.91 14.48 -2.56
N GLY A 285 21.86 15.48 -3.45
CA GLY A 285 22.78 15.62 -4.59
C GLY A 285 22.41 14.71 -5.78
N ASN A 286 21.31 13.95 -5.68
CA ASN A 286 20.77 13.15 -6.78
C ASN A 286 19.24 13.34 -6.86
N VAL A 287 18.77 13.95 -7.95
CA VAL A 287 17.35 14.26 -8.15
C VAL A 287 16.45 13.01 -8.18
N GLU A 288 16.94 11.87 -8.63
CA GLU A 288 16.14 10.63 -8.68
C GLU A 288 15.94 10.05 -7.28
N ALA A 289 16.95 10.17 -6.41
CA ALA A 289 16.81 9.86 -4.99
C ALA A 289 15.89 10.86 -4.28
N ASP A 290 16.00 12.15 -4.59
CA ASP A 290 15.13 13.18 -4.02
C ASP A 290 13.66 12.96 -4.39
N LYS A 291 13.37 12.56 -5.65
CA LYS A 291 12.03 12.16 -6.07
C LYS A 291 11.52 10.93 -5.30
N TYR A 292 12.37 9.94 -5.05
CA TYR A 292 12.01 8.77 -4.25
C TYR A 292 11.63 9.16 -2.81
N PHE A 293 12.44 9.97 -2.13
CA PHE A 293 12.15 10.43 -0.77
C PHE A 293 10.92 11.35 -0.71
N ALA A 294 10.73 12.22 -1.71
CA ALA A 294 9.55 13.05 -1.83
C ALA A 294 8.27 12.23 -2.04
N ALA A 295 8.33 11.17 -2.85
CA ALA A 295 7.21 10.28 -3.10
C ALA A 295 6.81 9.50 -1.84
N ILE A 296 7.80 9.01 -1.08
CA ILE A 296 7.57 8.40 0.24
C ILE A 296 6.94 9.41 1.20
N ASN A 297 7.53 10.59 1.31
CA ASN A 297 7.05 11.62 2.23
C ASN A 297 5.66 12.16 1.87
N ALA A 298 5.24 12.00 0.62
CA ALA A 298 3.89 12.35 0.21
C ALA A 298 2.83 11.31 0.63
N ALA A 299 3.23 10.06 0.83
CA ALA A 299 2.36 8.98 1.32
C ALA A 299 2.36 8.86 2.85
N ASP A 300 3.45 9.25 3.50
CA ASP A 300 3.54 9.41 4.96
C ASP A 300 2.63 10.53 5.49
#